data_AF-A0A840YK27-F1
#
_entry.id   AF-A0A840YK27-F1
#
_cell.length_a   1.000
_cell.length_b   1.000
_cell.length_c   1.000
_cell.angle_alpha   90.00
_cell.angle_beta   90.00
_cell.angle_gamma   90.00
#
_symmetry.space_group_name_H-M   'P 1'
#
loop_
_entity.id
_entity.type
_entity.pdbx_description
1 polymer ?
#
loop_
_entity_poly.entity_id
_entity_poly.type
_entity_poly.pdbx_seq_one_letter_code
_entity_poly.pdbx_strand_id
1 'polypeptide(L)'
;MARTGEARFAPPANPPRRGAHCPRGGKRPPFPSDACLGHEAAIRALLNATDPDLSAFRQRGGRITMYHGWADAALTPLMSIDLYERALAANRPDTPGFFRFYMVPGMFHCRGGYSTDSFDGMSALVEWVENGTAPDSIPAARVEGGRVTRTRPLCPYPALATHDGQGSPDEAASFACRPPG
;
A
#
# COMPACT_ATOMS: atom_id res chain seq x y z
N MET A 1 -18.36 32.77 11.63
CA MET A 1 -17.82 33.50 10.47
C MET A 1 -17.11 32.50 9.57
N ALA A 2 -17.79 32.06 8.51
CA ALA A 2 -17.24 31.12 7.53
C ALA A 2 -16.48 31.88 6.45
N ARG A 3 -15.29 31.39 6.06
CA ARG A 3 -14.67 31.72 4.78
C ARG A 3 -14.35 30.41 4.07
N THR A 4 -15.26 30.01 3.19
CA THR A 4 -15.06 29.00 2.16
C THR A 4 -14.14 29.57 1.10
N GLY A 5 -12.89 29.10 1.05
CA GLY A 5 -12.00 29.32 -0.09
C GLY A 5 -12.16 28.16 -1.06
N GLU A 6 -12.90 28.36 -2.15
CA GLU A 6 -12.90 27.42 -3.28
C GLU A 6 -11.50 27.41 -3.91
N ALA A 7 -10.78 26.31 -3.76
CA ALA A 7 -9.62 26.02 -4.57
C ALA A 7 -10.11 25.75 -6.01
N ARG A 8 -9.98 26.77 -6.87
CA ARG A 8 -10.24 26.61 -8.31
C ARG A 8 -9.21 25.63 -8.87
N PHE A 9 -9.66 24.43 -9.20
CA PHE A 9 -8.91 23.48 -10.01
C PHE A 9 -8.80 24.06 -11.42
N ALA A 10 -7.64 24.63 -11.76
CA ALA A 10 -7.35 25.01 -13.13
C ALA A 10 -7.20 23.72 -13.96
N PRO A 11 -7.99 23.52 -15.03
CA PRO A 11 -7.76 22.39 -15.91
C PRO A 11 -6.37 22.52 -16.56
N PRO A 12 -5.63 21.42 -16.75
CA PRO A 12 -4.36 21.47 -17.45
C PRO A 12 -4.56 22.07 -18.85
N ALA A 13 -3.58 22.86 -19.29
CA ALA A 13 -3.57 23.44 -20.63
C ALA A 13 -3.78 22.35 -21.68
N ASN A 14 -4.67 22.62 -22.63
CA ASN A 14 -5.03 21.69 -23.69
C ASN A 14 -3.76 21.34 -24.49
N PRO A 15 -3.38 20.05 -24.63
CA PRO A 15 -2.19 19.68 -25.38
C PRO A 15 -2.32 20.14 -26.84
N PRO A 16 -1.19 20.44 -27.52
CA PRO A 16 -1.19 20.90 -28.90
C PRO A 16 -1.97 19.93 -29.81
N ARG A 17 -2.89 20.49 -30.59
CA ARG A 17 -3.74 19.72 -31.50
C ARG A 17 -2.90 19.06 -32.59
N ARG A 18 -3.03 17.73 -32.67
CA ARG A 18 -2.69 16.81 -33.77
C ARG A 18 -1.23 16.82 -34.25
N GLY A 19 -0.54 15.73 -33.95
CA GLY A 19 0.71 15.40 -34.65
C GLY A 19 1.45 14.18 -34.10
N ALA A 20 0.80 13.01 -34.03
CA ALA A 20 1.39 11.68 -34.28
C ALA A 20 0.40 10.59 -33.84
N HIS A 21 -0.34 10.02 -34.80
CA HIS A 21 -1.20 8.88 -34.53
C HIS A 21 -0.35 7.61 -34.62
N CYS A 22 -0.38 6.74 -33.61
CA CYS A 22 0.28 5.44 -33.67
C CYS A 22 -0.32 4.67 -34.88
N PRO A 23 0.48 4.29 -35.89
CA PRO A 23 -0.05 3.78 -37.16
C PRO A 23 -0.82 2.47 -36.94
N ARG A 24 -2.12 2.47 -37.24
CA ARG A 24 -3.03 1.32 -37.05
C ARG A 24 -3.03 0.33 -38.24
N GLY A 25 -1.95 0.26 -39.00
CA GLY A 25 -1.87 -0.61 -40.18
C GLY A 25 -0.46 -0.70 -40.73
N GLY A 26 0.12 -1.90 -40.67
CA GLY A 26 1.50 -2.21 -41.05
C GLY A 26 2.11 -3.26 -40.10
N LYS A 27 3.14 -4.00 -40.55
CA LYS A 27 3.89 -4.91 -39.67
C LYS A 27 4.36 -4.13 -38.44
N ARG A 28 3.93 -4.56 -37.23
CA ARG A 28 4.38 -3.93 -35.99
C ARG A 28 5.92 -3.85 -36.00
N PRO A 29 6.52 -2.67 -35.87
CA PRO A 29 7.95 -2.60 -35.63
C PRO A 29 8.26 -3.37 -34.33
N PRO A 30 9.46 -3.96 -34.21
CA PRO A 30 9.84 -4.72 -33.02
C PRO A 30 9.83 -3.87 -31.74
N PHE A 31 9.87 -2.53 -31.86
CA PHE A 31 9.79 -1.58 -30.75
C PHE A 31 8.84 -0.42 -31.06
N PRO A 32 8.14 0.13 -30.05
CA PRO A 32 7.27 1.30 -30.23
C PRO A 32 8.07 2.53 -30.64
N SER A 33 7.58 3.25 -31.66
CA SER A 33 8.14 4.55 -32.07
C SER A 33 7.99 5.62 -30.98
N ASP A 34 8.81 6.68 -31.02
CA ASP A 34 8.77 7.82 -30.08
C ASP A 34 7.37 8.41 -29.87
N ALA A 35 6.54 8.44 -30.92
CA ALA A 35 5.14 8.85 -30.83
C ALA A 35 4.27 7.93 -29.97
N CYS A 36 4.48 6.61 -30.06
CA CYS A 36 3.77 5.64 -29.22
C CYS A 36 4.37 5.65 -27.79
N LEU A 37 5.67 5.92 -27.62
CA LEU A 37 6.28 6.16 -26.30
C LEU A 37 5.70 7.38 -25.58
N GLY A 38 5.45 8.48 -26.30
CA GLY A 38 4.79 9.67 -25.73
C GLY A 38 3.35 9.39 -25.27
N HIS A 39 2.61 8.55 -26.01
CA HIS A 39 1.27 8.11 -25.62
C HIS A 39 1.29 7.23 -24.35
N GLU A 40 2.26 6.32 -24.24
CA GLU A 40 2.46 5.49 -23.05
C GLU A 40 2.82 6.31 -21.81
N ALA A 41 3.68 7.33 -21.96
CA ALA A 41 4.02 8.24 -20.87
C ALA A 41 2.79 8.99 -20.34
N ALA A 42 1.92 9.47 -21.22
CA ALA A 42 0.67 10.13 -20.83
C ALA A 42 -0.29 9.17 -20.11
N ILE A 43 -0.44 7.92 -20.58
CA ILE A 43 -1.26 6.90 -19.92
C ILE A 43 -0.70 6.58 -18.53
N ARG A 44 0.62 6.38 -18.41
CA ARG A 44 1.28 6.10 -17.12
C ARG A 44 1.09 7.24 -16.13
N ALA A 45 1.25 8.50 -16.58
CA ALA A 45 1.02 9.67 -15.73
C ALA A 45 -0.42 9.74 -15.19
N LEU A 46 -1.39 9.20 -15.93
CA LEU A 46 -2.80 9.21 -15.54
C LEU A 46 -3.19 8.00 -14.67
N LEU A 47 -2.58 6.84 -14.89
CA LEU A 47 -3.01 5.57 -14.29
C LEU A 47 -2.09 5.06 -13.18
N ASN A 48 -0.80 5.42 -13.19
CA ASN A 48 0.13 4.91 -12.18
C ASN A 48 -0.08 5.64 -10.86
N ALA A 49 -0.48 4.89 -9.83
CA ALA A 49 -0.54 5.36 -8.46
C ALA A 49 0.83 5.19 -7.77
N THR A 50 1.87 5.84 -8.31
CA THR A 50 3.26 5.67 -7.83
C THR A 50 3.92 6.96 -7.33
N ASP A 51 3.14 8.02 -7.11
CA ASP A 51 3.64 9.27 -6.53
C ASP A 51 3.99 9.05 -5.04
N PRO A 52 5.27 9.21 -4.64
CA PRO A 52 5.67 9.04 -3.26
C PRO A 52 5.42 10.28 -2.40
N ASP A 53 5.20 11.47 -2.97
CA ASP A 53 4.92 12.67 -2.19
C ASP A 53 3.45 12.68 -1.74
N LEU A 54 3.26 12.48 -0.45
CA LEU A 54 1.94 12.42 0.18
C LEU A 54 1.75 13.60 1.14
N SER A 55 2.58 14.64 1.03
CA SER A 55 2.59 15.79 1.93
C SER A 55 1.24 16.51 1.97
N ALA A 56 0.62 16.72 0.81
CA ALA A 56 -0.71 17.33 0.71
C ALA A 56 -1.80 16.48 1.37
N PHE A 57 -1.73 15.15 1.24
CA PHE A 57 -2.67 14.22 1.89
C PHE A 57 -2.50 14.26 3.41
N ARG A 58 -1.25 14.20 3.88
CA ARG A 58 -0.88 14.32 5.30
C ARG A 58 -1.35 15.64 5.91
N GLN A 59 -1.13 16.76 5.22
CA GLN A 59 -1.53 18.11 5.69
C GLN A 59 -3.05 18.24 5.91
N ARG A 60 -3.86 17.41 5.23
CA ARG A 60 -5.31 17.35 5.44
C ARG A 60 -5.73 16.37 6.54
N GLY A 61 -4.78 15.80 7.28
CA GLY A 61 -5.05 14.82 8.33
C GLY A 61 -5.31 13.40 7.82
N GLY A 62 -5.02 13.11 6.55
CA GLY A 62 -5.26 11.78 5.97
C GLY A 62 -4.44 10.68 6.65
N ARG A 63 -4.97 9.44 6.61
CA ARG A 63 -4.32 8.21 7.10
C ARG A 63 -4.39 7.11 6.04
N ILE A 64 -3.34 6.32 5.91
CA ILE A 64 -3.25 5.17 5.00
C ILE A 64 -2.80 3.94 5.80
N THR A 65 -3.59 2.89 5.71
CA THR A 65 -3.19 1.52 6.07
C THR A 65 -3.09 0.70 4.79
N MET A 66 -1.89 0.25 4.44
CA MET A 66 -1.64 -0.64 3.31
C MET A 66 -1.28 -2.03 3.81
N TYR A 67 -1.64 -3.08 3.08
CA TYR A 67 -1.17 -4.42 3.33
C TYR A 67 -0.80 -5.12 2.03
N HIS A 68 0.07 -6.14 2.10
CA HIS A 68 0.39 -7.00 0.95
C HIS A 68 0.77 -8.40 1.44
N GLY A 69 0.33 -9.43 0.71
CA GLY A 69 0.72 -10.82 0.97
C GLY A 69 2.14 -11.15 0.54
N TRP A 70 2.95 -11.72 1.43
CA TRP A 70 4.35 -12.05 1.09
C TRP A 70 4.47 -13.14 0.02
N ALA A 71 3.44 -13.98 -0.13
CA ALA A 71 3.37 -15.05 -1.11
C ALA A 71 2.39 -14.73 -2.25
N ASP A 72 2.10 -13.45 -2.51
CA ASP A 72 1.31 -13.03 -3.66
C ASP A 72 2.07 -13.34 -4.96
N ALA A 73 1.48 -14.20 -5.80
CA ALA A 73 2.02 -14.60 -7.09
C ALA A 73 1.45 -13.76 -8.26
N ALA A 74 0.41 -12.98 -8.02
CA ALA A 74 -0.21 -12.10 -9.03
C ALA A 74 0.48 -10.73 -9.07
N LEU A 75 0.83 -10.18 -7.90
CA LEU A 75 1.55 -8.92 -7.76
C LEU A 75 2.75 -9.14 -6.85
N THR A 76 3.94 -8.71 -7.29
CA THR A 76 5.14 -8.89 -6.48
C THR A 76 5.08 -8.00 -5.23
N PRO A 77 5.26 -8.53 -4.01
CA PRO A 77 5.26 -7.73 -2.79
C PRO A 77 6.37 -6.66 -2.78
N LEU A 78 7.44 -6.86 -3.57
CA LEU A 78 8.52 -5.90 -3.72
C LEU A 78 8.04 -4.55 -4.28
N MET A 79 6.96 -4.53 -5.06
CA MET A 79 6.42 -3.27 -5.58
C MET A 79 5.83 -2.38 -4.48
N SER A 80 5.15 -2.99 -3.50
CA SER A 80 4.55 -2.26 -2.39
C SER A 80 5.60 -1.84 -1.37
N ILE A 81 6.63 -2.66 -1.17
CA ILE A 81 7.80 -2.29 -0.36
C ILE A 81 8.50 -1.09 -0.99
N ASP A 82 8.80 -1.14 -2.30
CA ASP A 82 9.43 -0.04 -3.01
C ASP A 82 8.60 1.25 -2.96
N LEU A 83 7.27 1.17 -3.13
CA LEU A 83 6.40 2.32 -2.97
C LEU A 83 6.47 2.91 -1.55
N TYR A 84 6.37 2.05 -0.53
CA TYR A 84 6.41 2.48 0.87
C TYR A 84 7.76 3.11 1.24
N GLU A 85 8.87 2.55 0.78
CA GLU A 85 10.21 3.10 1.01
C GLU A 85 10.43 4.44 0.31
N ARG A 86 9.92 4.61 -0.91
CA ARG A 86 9.93 5.91 -1.59
C ARG A 86 9.06 6.93 -0.85
N ALA A 87 7.88 6.53 -0.37
CA ALA A 87 7.02 7.39 0.45
C ALA A 87 7.66 7.73 1.81
N LEU A 88 8.40 6.79 2.42
CA LEU A 88 9.22 7.05 3.60
C LEU A 88 10.22 8.15 3.29
N ALA A 89 11.03 8.01 2.23
CA ALA A 89 12.05 8.98 1.85
C ALA A 89 11.47 10.37 1.53
N ALA A 90 10.35 10.44 0.80
CA ALA A 90 9.74 11.69 0.36
C ALA A 90 9.02 12.47 1.47
N ASN A 91 8.56 11.80 2.54
CA ASN A 91 7.71 12.41 3.58
C ASN A 91 8.34 12.38 4.99
N ARG A 92 9.66 12.10 5.10
CA ARG A 92 10.34 12.09 6.41
C ARG A 92 10.18 13.43 7.15
N PRO A 93 10.14 13.40 8.50
CA PRO A 93 10.18 12.20 9.36
C PRO A 93 8.79 11.57 9.63
N ASP A 94 7.72 12.14 9.11
CA ASP A 94 6.37 11.92 9.65
C ASP A 94 5.62 10.71 9.06
N THR A 95 6.19 9.99 8.09
CA THR A 95 5.50 8.90 7.36
C THR A 95 4.82 7.88 8.29
N PRO A 96 5.46 7.33 9.34
CA PRO A 96 4.80 6.37 10.23
C PRO A 96 3.58 6.93 10.99
N GLY A 97 3.47 8.26 11.08
CA GLY A 97 2.36 8.97 11.71
C GLY A 97 1.12 9.12 10.83
N PHE A 98 1.19 8.80 9.54
CA PHE A 98 0.04 8.84 8.65
C PHE A 98 -0.05 7.71 7.61
N PHE A 99 1.02 6.96 7.38
CA PHE A 99 1.05 5.84 6.46
C PHE A 99 1.72 4.64 7.14
N ARG A 100 0.94 3.59 7.42
CA ARG A 100 1.43 2.30 7.94
C ARG A 100 1.24 1.19 6.90
N PHE A 101 2.25 0.35 6.77
CA PHE A 101 2.27 -0.77 5.83
C PHE A 101 2.47 -2.09 6.56
N TYR A 102 1.66 -3.11 6.24
CA TYR A 102 1.68 -4.42 6.89
C TYR A 102 1.95 -5.52 5.87
N MET A 103 3.07 -6.21 6.02
CA MET A 103 3.31 -7.44 5.26
C MET A 103 2.64 -8.61 5.95
N VAL A 104 1.92 -9.44 5.18
CA VAL A 104 1.23 -10.64 5.70
C VAL A 104 1.99 -11.90 5.24
N PRO A 105 2.79 -12.54 6.11
CA PRO A 105 3.60 -13.70 5.73
C PRO A 105 2.73 -14.88 5.29
N GLY A 106 3.10 -15.50 4.17
CA GLY A 106 2.42 -16.68 3.62
C GLY A 106 1.08 -16.40 2.93
N MET A 107 0.59 -15.16 2.97
CA MET A 107 -0.67 -14.80 2.33
C MET A 107 -0.47 -14.68 0.82
N PHE A 108 -1.42 -15.24 0.08
CA PHE A 108 -1.46 -15.11 -1.39
C PHE A 108 -2.12 -13.79 -1.80
N HIS A 109 -2.62 -13.73 -3.03
CA HIS A 109 -3.27 -12.55 -3.56
C HIS A 109 -4.53 -12.19 -2.75
N CYS A 110 -4.47 -11.05 -2.07
CA CYS A 110 -5.48 -10.48 -1.18
C CYS A 110 -5.88 -11.30 0.06
N ARG A 111 -5.87 -12.64 -0.02
CA ARG A 111 -6.31 -13.59 1.02
C ARG A 111 -5.73 -14.99 0.78
N GLY A 112 -6.01 -15.91 1.69
CA GLY A 112 -5.65 -17.32 1.61
C GLY A 112 -4.16 -17.57 1.85
N GLY A 113 -3.69 -18.74 1.38
CA GLY A 113 -2.33 -19.20 1.62
C GLY A 113 -2.12 -19.75 3.03
N TYR A 114 -0.86 -19.99 3.40
CA TYR A 114 -0.52 -20.52 4.72
C TYR A 114 -0.28 -19.38 5.71
N SER A 115 -1.31 -18.57 5.94
CA SER A 115 -1.18 -17.29 6.64
C SER A 115 -2.31 -17.03 7.61
N THR A 116 -2.15 -15.94 8.38
CA THR A 116 -3.22 -15.30 9.12
C THR A 116 -3.83 -14.19 8.26
N ASP A 117 -4.63 -14.56 7.26
CA ASP A 117 -5.23 -13.64 6.28
C ASP A 117 -6.54 -12.99 6.73
N SER A 118 -7.11 -13.43 7.85
CA SER A 118 -8.32 -12.85 8.42
C SER A 118 -7.96 -11.77 9.44
N PHE A 119 -8.21 -10.50 9.12
CA PHE A 119 -7.94 -9.36 10.00
C PHE A 119 -8.89 -8.20 9.69
N ASP A 120 -9.14 -7.36 10.69
CA ASP A 120 -9.95 -6.15 10.54
C ASP A 120 -9.07 -4.90 10.43
N GLY A 121 -8.60 -4.63 9.22
CA GLY A 121 -7.84 -3.41 8.94
C GLY A 121 -8.70 -2.15 8.87
N MET A 122 -10.00 -2.28 8.65
CA MET A 122 -10.90 -1.13 8.52
C MET A 122 -11.16 -0.49 9.88
N SER A 123 -11.49 -1.29 10.90
CA SER A 123 -11.67 -0.77 12.26
C SER A 123 -10.39 -0.13 12.79
N ALA A 124 -9.22 -0.71 12.48
CA ALA A 124 -7.92 -0.12 12.83
C ALA A 124 -7.69 1.24 12.15
N LEU A 125 -8.14 1.42 10.90
CA LEU A 125 -8.07 2.70 10.19
C LEU A 125 -9.06 3.73 10.76
N VAL A 126 -10.29 3.32 11.05
CA VAL A 126 -11.33 4.19 11.65
C VAL A 126 -10.84 4.73 12.99
N GLU A 127 -10.36 3.85 13.87
CA GLU A 127 -9.80 4.22 15.17
C GLU A 127 -8.64 5.21 15.03
N TRP A 128 -7.79 5.04 14.02
CA TRP A 128 -6.68 5.96 13.76
C TRP A 128 -7.14 7.33 13.26
N VAL A 129 -8.16 7.37 12.41
CA VAL A 129 -8.70 8.62 11.84
C VAL A 129 -9.51 9.40 12.88
N GLU A 130 -10.37 8.73 13.63
CA GLU A 130 -11.34 9.37 14.53
C GLU A 130 -10.74 9.65 15.91
N ASN A 131 -9.93 8.73 16.45
CA ASN A 131 -9.41 8.83 17.81
C ASN A 131 -7.91 9.12 17.86
N GLY A 132 -7.22 9.15 16.71
CA GLY A 132 -5.79 9.42 16.63
C GLY A 132 -4.91 8.24 17.05
N THR A 133 -5.49 7.07 17.33
CA THR A 133 -4.77 5.88 17.79
C THR A 133 -4.23 5.09 16.61
N ALA A 134 -2.94 5.24 16.33
CA ALA A 134 -2.31 4.51 15.23
C ALA A 134 -2.10 3.02 15.61
N PRO A 135 -2.46 2.05 14.74
CA PRO A 135 -2.45 0.63 15.10
C PRO A 135 -1.03 0.07 15.19
N ASP A 136 -0.49 -0.13 16.40
CA ASP A 136 0.88 -0.65 16.61
C ASP A 136 1.05 -2.12 16.19
N SER A 137 -0.07 -2.83 16.10
CA SER A 137 -0.22 -4.04 15.31
C SER A 137 -1.69 -4.23 14.93
N ILE A 138 -1.95 -5.11 13.97
CA ILE A 138 -3.32 -5.53 13.62
C ILE A 138 -3.45 -7.01 13.98
N PRO A 139 -4.39 -7.41 14.85
CA PRO A 139 -4.64 -8.81 15.14
C PRO A 139 -5.09 -9.55 13.87
N ALA A 140 -4.47 -10.68 13.58
CA ALA A 140 -4.82 -11.51 12.44
C ALA A 140 -4.93 -12.99 12.83
N ALA A 141 -5.78 -13.71 12.10
CA ALA A 141 -6.10 -15.10 12.34
C ALA A 141 -6.05 -15.92 11.04
N ARG A 142 -5.67 -17.19 11.18
CA ARG A 142 -5.93 -18.24 10.20
C ARG A 142 -7.22 -18.93 10.61
N VAL A 143 -8.15 -19.05 9.68
CA VAL A 143 -9.45 -19.70 9.93
C VAL A 143 -9.60 -20.92 9.02
N GLU A 144 -9.79 -22.09 9.62
CA GLU A 144 -9.97 -23.36 8.91
C GLU A 144 -11.24 -24.05 9.42
N GLY A 145 -12.15 -24.39 8.50
CA GLY A 145 -13.44 -24.98 8.87
C GLY A 145 -14.27 -24.13 9.83
N GLY A 146 -14.14 -22.81 9.76
CA GLY A 146 -14.82 -21.86 10.66
C GLY A 146 -14.21 -21.74 12.06
N ARG A 147 -13.05 -22.35 12.31
CA ARG A 147 -12.32 -22.26 13.58
C ARG A 147 -11.01 -21.53 13.40
N VAL A 148 -10.65 -20.70 14.36
CA VAL A 148 -9.32 -20.07 14.42
C VAL A 148 -8.30 -21.15 14.77
N THR A 149 -7.32 -21.38 13.89
CA THR A 149 -6.25 -22.37 14.11
C THR A 149 -4.90 -21.73 14.41
N ARG A 150 -4.73 -20.44 14.08
CA ARG A 150 -3.51 -19.68 14.37
C ARG A 150 -3.83 -18.20 14.48
N THR A 151 -3.11 -17.49 15.34
CA THR A 151 -3.20 -16.03 15.45
C THR A 151 -1.81 -15.40 15.45
N ARG A 152 -1.69 -14.20 14.90
CA ARG A 152 -0.45 -13.40 14.88
C ARG A 152 -0.77 -11.89 14.90
N PRO A 153 0.10 -11.07 15.50
CA PRO A 153 0.06 -9.63 15.24
C PRO A 153 0.67 -9.34 13.85
N LEU A 154 -0.03 -8.60 13.01
CA LEU A 154 0.57 -7.97 11.83
C LEU A 154 1.32 -6.73 12.28
N CYS A 155 2.62 -6.70 12.00
CA CYS A 155 3.51 -5.65 12.45
C CYS A 155 3.69 -4.56 11.37
N PRO A 156 3.80 -3.29 11.76
CA PRO A 156 4.10 -2.22 10.83
C PRO A 156 5.52 -2.42 10.28
N TYR A 157 5.64 -2.49 8.97
CA TYR A 157 6.91 -2.65 8.27
C TYR A 157 7.90 -1.53 8.66
N PRO A 158 9.19 -1.85 8.93
CA PRO A 158 9.85 -3.14 8.70
C PRO A 158 9.81 -4.13 9.88
N ALA A 159 9.07 -3.86 10.96
CA ALA A 159 9.00 -4.78 12.09
C ALA A 159 8.34 -6.12 11.71
N LEU A 160 8.77 -7.18 12.38
CA LEU A 160 8.32 -8.55 12.19
C LEU A 160 7.72 -9.09 13.49
N ALA A 161 6.76 -10.01 13.37
CA ALA A 161 6.25 -10.76 14.51
C ALA A 161 7.30 -11.76 14.97
N THR A 162 7.98 -11.46 16.07
CA THR A 162 9.04 -12.31 16.65
C THR A 162 8.50 -13.07 17.83
N HIS A 163 8.68 -14.39 17.83
CA HIS A 163 8.33 -15.24 18.96
C HIS A 163 9.21 -14.91 20.16
N ASP A 164 8.66 -14.93 21.37
CA ASP A 164 9.41 -14.70 22.60
C ASP A 164 10.32 -15.89 22.98
N GLY A 165 10.15 -17.03 22.31
CA GLY A 165 10.89 -18.29 22.55
C GLY A 165 10.19 -19.24 23.52
N GLN A 166 9.04 -18.83 24.06
CA GLN A 166 8.22 -19.56 25.02
C GLN A 166 6.76 -19.54 24.54
N GLY A 167 5.86 -20.35 25.12
CA GLY A 167 4.46 -20.37 24.66
C GLY A 167 4.24 -21.01 23.29
N SER A 168 2.99 -20.95 22.84
CA SER A 168 2.53 -21.64 21.63
C SER A 168 2.89 -20.86 20.36
N PRO A 169 3.43 -21.52 19.31
CA PRO A 169 3.69 -20.87 18.03
C PRO A 169 2.40 -20.46 17.28
N ASP A 170 1.25 -20.96 17.73
CA ASP A 170 -0.07 -20.72 17.14
C ASP A 170 -0.84 -19.57 17.81
N GLU A 171 -0.33 -19.01 18.90
CA GLU A 171 -0.98 -17.95 19.68
C GLU A 171 -0.25 -16.61 19.52
N ALA A 172 -1.00 -15.55 19.21
CA ALA A 172 -0.47 -14.20 19.04
C ALA A 172 0.20 -13.66 20.31
N ALA A 173 -0.20 -14.13 21.49
CA ALA A 173 0.35 -13.71 22.77
C ALA A 173 1.85 -14.05 22.93
N SER A 174 2.32 -15.09 22.23
CA SER A 174 3.74 -15.50 22.22
C SER A 174 4.59 -14.67 21.25
N PHE A 175 4.02 -13.64 20.60
CA PHE A 175 4.70 -12.82 19.60
C PHE A 175 4.64 -11.34 19.94
N ALA A 176 5.72 -10.63 19.61
CA ALA A 176 5.78 -9.17 19.66
C ALA A 176 6.37 -8.61 18.37
N CYS A 177 5.93 -7.42 17.98
CA CYS A 177 6.53 -6.71 16.85
C CYS A 177 7.90 -6.18 17.24
N ARG A 178 8.94 -6.65 16.55
CA ARG A 178 10.33 -6.22 16.76
C ARG A 178 10.96 -5.85 15.42
N PRO A 179 11.93 -4.91 15.40
CA PRO A 179 12.74 -4.67 14.21
C PRO A 179 13.37 -5.97 13.68
N PRO A 180 13.69 -6.06 12.39
CA PRO A 180 14.53 -7.14 11.87
C PRO A 180 15.83 -7.19 12.67
N GLY A 181 16.25 -8.42 13.03
CA GLY A 181 17.50 -8.67 13.76
C GLY A 181 18.76 -8.49 12.91
#